data_AF-A0A644WVC6-F1
#
_entry.id   AF-A0A644WVC6-F1
#
_cell.length_a   1.000
_cell.length_b   1.000
_cell.length_c   1.000
_cell.angle_alpha   90.00
_cell.angle_beta   90.00
_cell.angle_gamma   90.00
#
_symmetry.space_group_name_H-M   'P 1'
#
loop_
_entity.id
_entity.type
_entity.pdbx_description
1 polymer ?
#
loop_
_entity_poly.entity_id
_entity_poly.type
_entity_poly.pdbx_seq_one_letter_code
_entity_poly.pdbx_strand_id
1 'polypeptide(L)'
;MTGYEGEIPKAVLTLLNRGGAESMAGTTILVFCAMGFAGIMSATGMLDVVLESIMKKVKSTSGIIVSTIASCFTVAFVTGNSYLSILLPGQLFSSVYPKYNLQPKNLSRTLEDSGTVLVPLIPWSAAGAYMTATLGVSTMEYLPWAVMNYTGIIFAIILAFTGFGIAYIEPAKKNK
;
A
#
# COMPACT_ATOMS: atom_id res chain seq x y z
N MET A 1 -23.91 -4.11 35.27
CA MET A 1 -24.61 -4.90 34.24
C MET A 1 -23.53 -5.38 33.28
N THR A 2 -23.00 -6.59 33.31
CA THR A 2 -23.56 -7.92 33.62
C THR A 2 -22.55 -8.71 34.47
N GLY A 3 -22.99 -9.31 35.59
CA GLY A 3 -22.15 -10.17 36.43
C GLY A 3 -21.93 -11.53 35.78
N TYR A 4 -20.85 -11.65 35.00
CA TYR A 4 -20.46 -12.91 34.41
C TYR A 4 -19.74 -13.77 35.46
N GLU A 5 -20.38 -14.87 35.87
CA GLU A 5 -19.85 -15.82 36.88
C GLU A 5 -19.23 -17.09 36.24
N GLY A 6 -18.96 -17.07 34.92
CA GLY A 6 -18.32 -18.18 34.21
C GLY A 6 -16.79 -18.08 34.15
N GLU A 7 -16.10 -19.18 33.88
CA GLU A 7 -14.68 -19.16 33.55
C GLU A 7 -14.46 -18.42 32.22
N ILE A 8 -13.55 -17.44 32.21
CA ILE A 8 -13.23 -16.68 31.00
C ILE A 8 -12.69 -17.64 29.94
N PRO A 9 -13.29 -17.72 28.74
CA PRO A 9 -12.78 -18.59 27.69
C PRO A 9 -11.32 -18.27 27.37
N LYS A 10 -10.48 -19.30 27.20
CA LYS A 10 -9.05 -19.13 26.88
C LYS A 10 -8.81 -18.18 25.70
N ALA A 11 -9.65 -18.23 24.67
CA ALA A 11 -9.56 -17.33 23.51
C ALA A 11 -9.67 -15.84 23.90
N VAL A 12 -10.55 -15.52 24.86
CA VAL A 12 -10.72 -14.14 25.38
C VAL A 12 -9.50 -13.73 26.19
N LEU A 13 -8.98 -14.61 27.05
CA LEU A 13 -7.74 -14.37 27.79
C LEU A 13 -6.53 -14.17 26.86
N THR A 14 -6.44 -14.93 25.77
CA THR A 14 -5.39 -14.74 24.75
C THR A 14 -5.56 -13.40 24.04
N LEU A 15 -6.77 -13.00 23.67
CA LEU A 15 -7.01 -11.69 23.05
C LEU A 15 -6.63 -10.53 23.97
N LEU A 16 -6.99 -10.62 25.27
CA LEU A 16 -6.67 -9.59 26.27
C LEU A 16 -5.17 -9.50 26.56
N ASN A 17 -4.45 -10.63 26.56
CA ASN A 17 -3.01 -10.69 26.90
C ASN A 17 -2.07 -10.75 25.68
N ARG A 18 -2.55 -10.44 24.47
CA ARG A 18 -1.74 -10.49 23.23
C ARG A 18 -0.69 -9.37 23.11
N GLY A 19 -0.49 -8.57 24.17
CA GLY A 19 0.52 -7.51 24.25
C GLY A 19 0.14 -6.20 23.55
N GLY A 20 -0.80 -6.21 22.59
CA GLY A 20 -1.34 -5.00 21.95
C GLY A 20 -0.25 -4.05 21.43
N ALA A 21 -0.05 -2.92 22.12
CA ALA A 21 0.97 -1.93 21.80
C ALA A 21 2.41 -2.47 21.91
N GLU A 22 2.69 -3.32 22.89
CA GLU A 22 4.00 -3.95 23.07
C GLU A 22 4.34 -4.87 21.88
N SER A 23 3.35 -5.66 21.44
CA SER A 23 3.51 -6.55 20.27
C SER A 23 3.64 -5.79 18.95
N MET A 24 3.30 -4.50 18.91
CA MET A 24 3.40 -3.63 17.74
C MET A 24 4.63 -2.72 17.74
N ALA A 25 5.45 -2.74 18.80
CA ALA A 25 6.62 -1.88 18.93
C ALA A 25 7.59 -2.02 17.73
N GLY A 26 7.84 -3.25 17.26
CA GLY A 26 8.69 -3.51 16.10
C GLY A 26 8.16 -2.86 14.81
N THR A 27 6.84 -2.95 14.58
CA THR A 27 6.19 -2.30 13.44
C THR A 27 6.29 -0.79 13.51
N THR A 28 6.04 -0.20 14.69
CA THR A 28 6.14 1.25 14.91
C THR A 28 7.55 1.76 14.63
N ILE A 29 8.58 1.09 15.16
CA ILE A 29 9.99 1.45 14.90
C ILE A 29 10.31 1.37 13.41
N LEU A 30 9.85 0.32 12.72
CA LEU A 30 10.05 0.18 11.28
C LEU A 30 9.42 1.35 10.51
N VAL A 31 8.20 1.77 10.87
CA VAL A 31 7.55 2.93 10.25
C VAL A 31 8.34 4.21 10.52
N PHE A 32 8.85 4.42 11.74
CA PHE A 32 9.71 5.56 12.06
C PHE A 32 11.00 5.57 11.22
N CYS A 33 11.69 4.43 11.13
CA CYS A 33 12.90 4.30 10.30
C CYS A 33 12.59 4.49 8.82
N ALA A 34 11.47 3.94 8.33
CA ALA A 34 11.05 4.08 6.94
C ALA A 34 10.74 5.54 6.58
N MET A 35 10.05 6.27 7.47
CA MET A 35 9.82 7.71 7.29
C MET A 35 11.12 8.51 7.32
N GLY A 36 12.05 8.17 8.22
CA GLY A 36 13.38 8.80 8.27
C GLY A 36 14.16 8.57 6.97
N PHE A 37 14.19 7.33 6.48
CA PHE A 37 14.82 6.97 5.21
C PHE A 37 14.17 7.68 4.01
N ALA A 38 12.83 7.69 3.95
CA ALA A 38 12.11 8.39 2.89
C ALA A 38 12.38 9.90 2.91
N GLY A 39 12.48 10.50 4.11
CA GLY A 39 12.88 11.90 4.28
C GLY A 39 14.28 12.18 3.74
N ILE A 40 15.26 11.33 4.06
CA ILE A 40 16.64 11.43 3.55
C ILE A 40 16.65 11.30 2.02
N MET A 41 15.95 10.30 1.46
CA MET A 41 15.86 10.11 0.01
C MET A 41 15.21 11.30 -0.70
N SER A 42 14.19 11.91 -0.09
CA SER A 42 13.56 13.12 -0.63
C SER A 42 14.48 14.33 -0.54
N ALA A 43 15.20 14.52 0.57
CA ALA A 43 16.10 15.65 0.76
C ALA A 43 17.36 15.58 -0.13
N THR A 44 17.80 14.37 -0.45
CA THR A 44 18.98 14.12 -1.32
C THR A 44 18.64 14.12 -2.81
N GLY A 45 17.36 14.22 -3.19
CA GLY A 45 16.92 14.20 -4.59
C GLY A 45 16.98 12.82 -5.26
N MET A 46 17.24 11.74 -4.51
CA MET A 46 17.28 10.38 -5.06
C MET A 46 15.94 9.96 -5.65
N LEU A 47 14.84 10.34 -4.99
CA LEU A 47 13.49 10.07 -5.51
C LEU A 47 13.25 10.79 -6.84
N ASP A 48 13.76 12.01 -7.01
CA ASP A 48 13.59 12.77 -8.25
C ASP A 48 14.31 12.08 -9.43
N VAL A 49 15.51 11.55 -9.21
CA VAL A 49 16.26 10.81 -10.26
C VAL A 49 15.50 9.55 -10.70
N VAL A 50 14.99 8.78 -9.74
CA VAL A 50 14.18 7.58 -10.03
C VAL A 50 12.91 7.97 -10.77
N LEU A 51 12.25 9.02 -10.30
CA LEU A 51 11.02 9.53 -10.89
C LEU A 51 11.24 10.01 -12.33
N GLU A 52 12.26 10.81 -12.59
CA GLU A 52 12.60 11.28 -13.94
C GLU A 52 12.80 10.12 -14.91
N SER A 53 13.47 9.05 -14.45
CA SER A 53 13.66 7.84 -15.25
C SER A 53 12.33 7.18 -15.64
N ILE A 54 11.39 7.07 -14.69
CA ILE A 54 10.04 6.53 -14.93
C ILE A 54 9.26 7.45 -15.88
N MET A 55 9.29 8.76 -15.63
CA MET A 55 8.51 9.76 -16.36
C MET A 55 9.00 9.97 -17.79
N LYS A 56 10.22 9.54 -18.16
CA LYS A 56 10.67 9.53 -19.57
C LYS A 56 9.74 8.71 -20.48
N LYS A 57 9.14 7.64 -19.95
CA LYS A 57 8.25 6.74 -20.71
C LYS A 57 6.76 7.03 -20.47
N VAL A 58 6.44 7.78 -19.43
CA VAL A 58 5.08 7.94 -18.92
C VAL A 58 4.62 9.38 -19.11
N LYS A 59 3.64 9.59 -20.00
CA LYS A 59 3.11 10.93 -20.32
C LYS A 59 1.59 11.07 -20.22
N SER A 60 0.88 10.00 -19.89
CA SER A 60 -0.58 9.99 -19.74
C SER A 60 -0.99 9.77 -18.28
N THR A 61 -2.20 10.22 -17.93
CA THR A 61 -2.83 9.94 -16.62
C THR A 61 -2.87 8.45 -16.31
N SER A 62 -3.27 7.62 -17.28
CA SER A 62 -3.28 6.16 -17.13
C SER A 62 -1.88 5.61 -16.87
N GLY A 63 -0.86 6.13 -17.57
CA GLY A 63 0.52 5.72 -17.39
C GLY A 63 1.06 6.05 -16.01
N ILE A 64 0.67 7.19 -15.42
CA ILE A 64 1.08 7.57 -14.05
C ILE A 64 0.52 6.57 -13.05
N ILE A 65 -0.78 6.27 -13.13
CA ILE A 65 -1.46 5.33 -12.22
C ILE A 65 -0.86 3.93 -12.36
N VAL A 66 -0.70 3.44 -13.59
CA VAL A 66 -0.08 2.12 -13.84
C VAL A 66 1.36 2.08 -13.34
N SER A 67 2.12 3.16 -13.47
CA SER A 67 3.49 3.24 -12.93
C SER A 67 3.50 3.23 -11.40
N THR A 68 2.54 3.91 -10.75
CA THR A 68 2.36 3.83 -9.30
C THR A 68 2.06 2.39 -8.86
N ILE A 69 1.15 1.69 -9.55
CA ILE A 69 0.83 0.27 -9.28
C ILE A 69 2.08 -0.60 -9.44
N ALA A 70 2.81 -0.43 -10.54
CA ALA A 70 4.03 -1.19 -10.81
C ALA A 70 5.12 -0.93 -9.76
N SER A 71 5.28 0.30 -9.30
CA SER A 71 6.18 0.65 -8.20
C SER A 71 5.74 0.00 -6.89
N CYS A 72 4.46 0.02 -6.55
CA CYS A 72 3.92 -0.66 -5.36
C CYS A 72 4.21 -2.16 -5.41
N PHE A 73 3.96 -2.80 -6.57
CA PHE A 73 4.28 -4.21 -6.78
C PHE A 73 5.77 -4.50 -6.63
N THR A 74 6.63 -3.69 -7.27
CA THR A 74 8.08 -3.89 -7.22
C THR A 74 8.60 -3.80 -5.79
N VAL A 75 8.18 -2.77 -5.05
CA VAL A 75 8.59 -2.59 -3.66
C VAL A 75 8.03 -3.69 -2.77
N ALA A 76 6.75 -4.05 -2.94
CA ALA A 76 6.13 -5.16 -2.21
C ALA A 76 6.90 -6.46 -2.44
N PHE A 77 7.13 -6.83 -3.70
CA PHE A 77 7.82 -8.05 -4.10
C PHE A 77 9.24 -8.11 -3.53
N VAL A 78 10.02 -7.04 -3.66
CA VAL A 78 11.41 -6.99 -3.18
C VAL A 78 11.49 -6.99 -1.65
N THR A 79 10.64 -6.21 -0.98
CA THR A 79 10.75 -6.00 0.48
C THR A 79 9.93 -6.98 1.32
N GLY A 80 8.90 -7.60 0.74
CA GLY A 80 7.93 -8.42 1.47
C GLY A 80 7.18 -7.64 2.56
N ASN A 81 7.12 -6.30 2.50
CA ASN A 81 6.62 -5.46 3.59
C ASN A 81 5.50 -4.51 3.11
N SER A 82 4.34 -4.58 3.77
CA SER A 82 3.14 -3.77 3.45
C SER A 82 3.31 -2.27 3.70
N TYR A 83 4.13 -1.88 4.67
CA TYR A 83 4.34 -0.46 4.96
C TYR A 83 5.24 0.18 3.91
N LEU A 84 6.33 -0.50 3.54
CA LEU A 84 7.27 0.02 2.54
C LEU A 84 6.64 0.07 1.15
N SER A 85 5.80 -0.90 0.78
CA SER A 85 5.11 -0.94 -0.51
C SER A 85 4.15 0.22 -0.74
N ILE A 86 3.68 0.87 0.33
CA ILE A 86 2.78 2.04 0.26
C ILE A 86 3.58 3.33 0.43
N LEU A 87 4.46 3.38 1.43
CA LEU A 87 5.16 4.60 1.82
C LEU A 87 6.13 5.08 0.74
N LEU A 88 6.95 4.18 0.17
CA LEU A 88 7.96 4.55 -0.80
C LEU A 88 7.34 5.05 -2.12
N PRO A 89 6.38 4.35 -2.75
CA PRO A 89 5.71 4.87 -3.95
C PRO A 89 4.86 6.10 -3.64
N GLY A 90 4.22 6.16 -2.47
CA GLY A 90 3.46 7.34 -2.06
C GLY A 90 4.31 8.60 -2.01
N GLN A 91 5.52 8.51 -1.45
CA GLN A 91 6.48 9.62 -1.47
C GLN A 91 6.98 9.92 -2.88
N LEU A 92 7.37 8.89 -3.64
CA LEU A 92 7.90 9.03 -5.00
C LEU A 92 6.91 9.74 -5.94
N PHE A 93 5.62 9.43 -5.86
CA PHE A 93 4.59 9.98 -6.74
C PHE A 93 3.82 11.18 -6.16
N SER A 94 4.06 11.54 -4.89
CA SER A 94 3.35 12.65 -4.21
C SER A 94 3.37 13.96 -4.99
N SER A 95 4.53 14.31 -5.56
CA SER A 95 4.71 15.54 -6.33
C SER A 95 4.26 15.42 -7.79
N VAL A 96 4.09 14.20 -8.30
CA VAL A 96 3.74 13.92 -9.70
C VAL A 96 2.26 14.18 -9.97
N TYR A 97 1.39 13.66 -9.10
CA TYR A 97 -0.05 13.73 -9.33
C TYR A 97 -0.53 15.17 -9.51
N PRO A 98 -0.15 16.14 -8.65
CA PRO A 98 -0.50 17.54 -8.86
C PRO A 98 0.09 18.16 -10.14
N LYS A 99 1.33 17.82 -10.51
CA LYS A 99 1.97 18.29 -11.75
C LYS A 99 1.21 17.87 -13.02
N TYR A 100 0.45 16.78 -12.94
CA TYR A 100 -0.39 16.26 -14.02
C TYR A 100 -1.88 16.54 -13.83
N ASN A 101 -2.21 17.55 -13.02
CA ASN A 101 -3.57 17.99 -12.75
C ASN A 101 -4.46 16.92 -12.07
N LEU A 102 -3.87 15.97 -11.33
CA LEU A 102 -4.59 14.92 -10.60
C LEU A 102 -4.67 15.24 -9.11
N GLN A 103 -5.84 15.01 -8.51
CA GLN A 103 -5.99 15.16 -7.06
C GLN A 103 -5.16 14.09 -6.31
N PRO A 104 -4.56 14.43 -5.15
CA PRO A 104 -3.82 13.48 -4.31
C PRO A 104 -4.64 12.25 -3.88
N LYS A 105 -5.97 12.34 -3.83
CA LYS A 105 -6.83 11.18 -3.53
C LYS A 105 -6.71 10.06 -4.57
N ASN A 106 -6.39 10.39 -5.82
CA ASN A 106 -6.16 9.35 -6.85
C ASN A 106 -4.89 8.54 -6.51
N LEU A 107 -3.85 9.21 -5.99
CA LEU A 107 -2.64 8.54 -5.52
C LEU A 107 -2.96 7.65 -4.33
N SER A 108 -3.61 8.19 -3.30
CA SER A 108 -4.01 7.41 -2.11
C SER A 108 -4.83 6.17 -2.49
N ARG A 109 -5.83 6.33 -3.37
CA ARG A 109 -6.62 5.21 -3.90
C ARG A 109 -5.74 4.16 -4.59
N THR A 110 -4.85 4.61 -5.47
CA THR A 110 -3.97 3.70 -6.23
C THR A 110 -3.01 2.94 -5.32
N LEU A 111 -2.51 3.58 -4.25
CA LEU A 111 -1.67 2.93 -3.25
C LEU A 111 -2.43 1.85 -2.50
N GLU A 112 -3.70 2.07 -2.15
CA GLU A 112 -4.53 1.04 -1.50
C GLU A 112 -4.86 -0.11 -2.44
N ASP A 113 -5.27 0.21 -3.67
CA ASP A 113 -5.66 -0.78 -4.68
C ASP A 113 -4.50 -1.67 -5.14
N SER A 114 -3.24 -1.30 -4.85
CA SER A 114 -2.04 -2.05 -5.25
C SER A 114 -1.14 -2.44 -4.08
N GLY A 115 -0.73 -1.51 -3.24
CA GLY A 115 0.20 -1.74 -2.13
C GLY A 115 -0.39 -2.63 -1.02
N THR A 116 -1.67 -2.45 -0.66
CA THR A 116 -2.31 -3.16 0.45
C THR A 116 -2.62 -4.61 0.10
N VAL A 117 -3.08 -4.86 -1.12
CA VAL A 117 -3.58 -6.16 -1.56
C VAL A 117 -2.49 -7.11 -2.08
N LEU A 118 -1.29 -6.62 -2.41
CA LEU A 118 -0.25 -7.46 -3.02
C LEU A 118 0.55 -8.29 -2.01
N VAL A 119 0.76 -7.76 -0.80
CA VAL A 119 1.70 -8.36 0.15
C VAL A 119 1.32 -9.77 0.62
N PRO A 120 0.04 -10.09 0.88
CA PRO A 120 -0.37 -11.45 1.23
C PRO A 120 -0.08 -12.50 0.14
N LEU A 121 0.15 -12.09 -1.11
CA LEU A 121 0.48 -13.00 -2.22
C LEU A 121 1.97 -13.34 -2.30
N ILE A 122 2.80 -12.70 -1.48
CA ILE A 122 4.26 -12.84 -1.53
C ILE A 122 4.68 -13.88 -0.48
N PRO A 123 5.27 -15.02 -0.87
CA PRO A 123 5.56 -16.12 0.05
C PRO A 123 6.51 -15.76 1.20
N TRP A 124 7.45 -14.85 0.95
CA TRP A 124 8.44 -14.38 1.93
C TRP A 124 7.96 -13.16 2.73
N SER A 125 6.72 -12.70 2.55
CA SER A 125 6.16 -11.63 3.37
C SER A 125 5.63 -12.15 4.70
N ALA A 126 5.62 -11.31 5.73
CA ALA A 126 5.01 -11.65 7.01
C ALA A 126 3.51 -11.99 6.87
N ALA A 127 2.79 -11.28 5.99
CA ALA A 127 1.39 -11.55 5.70
C ALA A 127 1.20 -12.90 4.98
N GLY A 128 2.08 -13.25 4.03
CA GLY A 128 2.03 -14.53 3.33
C GLY A 128 2.35 -15.71 4.24
N ALA A 129 3.32 -15.55 5.14
CA ALA A 129 3.61 -16.52 6.19
C ALA A 129 2.42 -16.72 7.14
N TYR A 130 1.76 -15.62 7.53
CA TYR A 130 0.56 -15.66 8.36
C TYR A 130 -0.59 -16.41 7.68
N MET A 131 -0.83 -16.14 6.38
CA MET A 131 -1.87 -16.83 5.61
C MET A 131 -1.57 -18.32 5.46
N THR A 132 -0.32 -18.66 5.15
CA THR A 132 0.14 -20.06 5.07
C THR A 132 -0.08 -20.80 6.40
N ALA A 133 0.28 -20.19 7.52
CA ALA A 133 0.11 -20.78 8.85
C ALA A 133 -1.38 -20.94 9.25
N THR A 134 -2.23 -20.00 8.82
CA THR A 134 -3.66 -20.00 9.16
C THR A 134 -4.45 -20.99 8.30
N LEU A 135 -4.16 -21.03 6.99
CA LEU A 135 -4.87 -21.88 6.03
C LEU A 135 -4.32 -23.31 5.97
N GLY A 136 -3.09 -23.53 6.44
CA GLY A 136 -2.44 -24.84 6.42
C GLY A 136 -1.95 -25.28 5.02
N VAL A 137 -1.95 -24.37 4.04
CA VAL A 137 -1.53 -24.61 2.66
C VAL A 137 -0.46 -23.61 2.26
N SER A 138 0.40 -23.96 1.30
CA SER A 138 1.45 -23.05 0.83
C SER A 138 0.87 -21.81 0.13
N THR A 139 1.66 -20.73 0.05
CA THR A 139 1.27 -19.53 -0.70
C THR A 139 0.83 -19.83 -2.12
N MET A 140 1.54 -20.72 -2.82
CA MET A 140 1.20 -21.06 -4.21
C MET A 140 -0.14 -21.77 -4.36
N GLU A 141 -0.61 -22.46 -3.31
CA GLU A 141 -1.90 -23.15 -3.32
C GLU A 141 -3.08 -22.21 -3.09
N TYR A 142 -2.97 -21.24 -2.17
CA TYR A 142 -4.05 -20.27 -1.94
C TYR A 142 -4.04 -19.10 -2.93
N LEU A 143 -2.89 -18.81 -3.57
CA LEU A 143 -2.71 -17.66 -4.44
C LEU A 143 -3.78 -17.56 -5.54
N PRO A 144 -4.14 -18.63 -6.29
CA PRO A 144 -5.22 -18.57 -7.28
C PRO A 144 -6.60 -18.18 -6.70
N TRP A 145 -6.84 -18.52 -5.43
CA TRP A 145 -8.10 -18.26 -4.72
C TRP A 145 -8.16 -16.89 -4.08
N ALA A 146 -7.06 -16.13 -4.11
CA ALA A 146 -6.95 -14.80 -3.52
C ALA A 146 -7.62 -13.71 -4.38
N VAL A 147 -8.82 -14.00 -4.90
CA VAL A 147 -9.58 -13.20 -5.90
C VAL A 147 -9.68 -11.73 -5.52
N MET A 148 -9.97 -11.43 -4.25
CA MET A 148 -10.09 -10.05 -3.76
C MET A 148 -8.83 -9.22 -4.06
N ASN A 149 -7.65 -9.83 -3.92
CA ASN A 149 -6.38 -9.14 -4.12
C ASN A 149 -6.17 -8.78 -5.60
N TYR A 150 -6.56 -9.67 -6.52
CA TYR A 150 -6.49 -9.40 -7.95
C TYR A 150 -7.53 -8.38 -8.38
N THR A 151 -8.75 -8.44 -7.84
CA THR A 151 -9.81 -7.52 -8.23
C THR A 151 -9.46 -6.07 -7.96
N GLY A 152 -8.81 -5.74 -6.83
CA GLY A 152 -8.36 -4.38 -6.54
C GLY A 152 -7.47 -3.80 -7.64
N ILE A 153 -6.44 -4.57 -8.03
CA ILE A 153 -5.48 -4.16 -9.06
C ILE A 153 -6.16 -4.09 -10.44
N ILE A 154 -6.98 -5.09 -10.78
CA ILE A 154 -7.69 -5.14 -12.06
C ILE A 154 -8.60 -3.93 -12.20
N PHE A 155 -9.40 -3.60 -11.17
CA PHE A 155 -10.27 -2.44 -11.19
C PHE A 155 -9.47 -1.14 -11.26
N ALA A 156 -8.37 -1.01 -10.51
CA ALA A 156 -7.52 0.18 -10.58
C ALA A 156 -6.97 0.42 -11.99
N ILE A 157 -6.54 -0.64 -12.68
CA ILE A 157 -6.07 -0.56 -14.07
C ILE A 157 -7.20 -0.15 -15.01
N ILE A 158 -8.37 -0.80 -14.91
CA ILE A 158 -9.54 -0.47 -15.75
C ILE A 158 -9.94 0.99 -15.56
N LEU A 159 -10.00 1.48 -14.32
CA LEU A 159 -10.36 2.85 -14.01
C LEU A 159 -9.30 3.87 -14.47
N ALA A 160 -8.03 3.49 -14.41
CA ALA A 160 -6.94 4.30 -14.95
C ALA A 160 -7.08 4.53 -16.46
N PHE A 161 -7.47 3.50 -17.22
CA PHE A 161 -7.63 3.59 -18.68
C PHE A 161 -8.96 4.22 -19.11
N THR A 162 -10.05 3.92 -18.40
CA THR A 162 -11.38 4.48 -18.71
C THR A 162 -11.53 5.92 -18.26
N GLY A 163 -10.68 6.40 -17.35
CA GLY A 163 -10.79 7.73 -16.74
C GLY A 163 -11.96 7.85 -15.74
N PHE A 164 -12.71 6.77 -15.51
CA PHE A 164 -13.85 6.78 -14.61
C PHE A 164 -13.39 6.91 -13.15
N GLY A 165 -13.93 7.90 -12.44
CA GLY A 165 -13.56 8.17 -11.04
C GLY A 165 -12.16 8.77 -10.85
N ILE A 166 -11.50 9.21 -11.92
CA ILE A 166 -10.26 9.99 -11.83
C ILE A 166 -10.62 11.45 -11.55
N ALA A 167 -10.15 11.97 -10.42
CA ALA A 167 -10.41 13.34 -10.05
C ALA A 167 -9.29 14.29 -10.46
N TYR A 168 -9.67 15.37 -11.13
CA TYR A 168 -8.74 16.41 -11.54
C TYR A 168 -8.75 17.58 -10.56
N ILE A 169 -7.64 18.30 -10.50
CA ILE A 169 -7.58 19.55 -9.71
C ILE A 169 -8.42 20.59 -10.46
N GLU A 170 -9.39 21.19 -9.77
CA GLU A 170 -10.17 22.28 -10.34
C GLU A 170 -9.28 23.52 -10.51
N PRO A 171 -9.38 24.26 -11.62
CA PRO A 171 -8.67 25.53 -11.75
C PRO A 171 -9.13 26.46 -10.63
N ALA A 172 -8.17 27.02 -9.89
CA ALA A 172 -8.46 27.99 -8.84
C ALA A 172 -9.37 29.09 -9.41
N LYS A 173 -10.60 29.20 -8.88
CA LYS A 173 -11.50 30.30 -9.22
C LYS A 173 -10.76 31.60 -8.91
N LYS A 174 -10.35 32.34 -9.95
CA LYS A 174 -9.91 33.73 -9.80
C LYS A 174 -11.11 34.49 -9.22
N ASN A 175 -11.04 34.82 -7.94
CA ASN A 175 -11.94 35.80 -7.35
C ASN A 175 -11.77 37.09 -8.16
N LYS A 176 -12.85 37.52 -8.81
CA LYS A 176 -12.96 38.85 -9.43
C LYS A 176 -13.04 39.91 -8.34
#